data_AF-A0A7C6R0H5-F1
#
_entry.id   AF-A0A7C6R0H5-F1
#
_cell.length_a   1.000
_cell.length_b   1.000
_cell.length_c   1.000
_cell.angle_alpha   90.00
_cell.angle_beta   90.00
_cell.angle_gamma   90.00
#
_symmetry.space_group_name_H-M   'P 1'
#
loop_
_entity.id
_entity.type
_entity.pdbx_description
1 polymer ?
#
loop_
_entity_poly.entity_id
_entity_poly.type
_entity_poly.pdbx_seq_one_letter_code
_entity_poly.pdbx_strand_id
1 'polypeptide(L)'
;MLKMNRLIIVLLFVLIIGAGGFAAPFLFIQEKLPGLSSEEKVVAEYAVLQVRQLIGGSLEPLVAFRFKVTNITRKPGESLIYLPPDETPGSVRFYKLKCAYEITVDAYTFFGIRYSQFIVDTGKGSISRTDKL
;
A
#
# COMPACT_ATOMS: atom_id res chain seq x y z
N MET A 1 27.82 -23.54 -33.72
CA MET A 1 26.68 -23.72 -32.79
C MET A 1 26.97 -23.31 -31.33
N LEU A 2 28.15 -23.59 -30.76
CA LEU A 2 28.44 -23.32 -29.33
C LEU A 2 28.31 -21.84 -28.89
N LYS A 3 28.67 -20.87 -29.77
CA LYS A 3 28.57 -19.43 -29.48
C LYS A 3 27.13 -18.90 -29.45
N MET A 4 26.26 -19.42 -30.32
CA MET A 4 24.85 -19.02 -30.40
C MET A 4 24.08 -19.54 -29.19
N ASN A 5 24.36 -20.75 -28.74
CA ASN A 5 23.79 -21.29 -27.49
C ASN A 5 24.24 -20.48 -26.26
N ARG A 6 25.51 -20.06 -26.19
CA ARG A 6 25.97 -19.18 -25.10
C ARG A 6 25.27 -17.82 -25.10
N LEU A 7 25.08 -17.20 -26.27
CA LEU A 7 24.37 -15.93 -26.38
C LEU A 7 22.91 -16.05 -25.93
N ILE A 8 22.23 -17.12 -26.35
CA ILE A 8 20.83 -17.40 -25.96
C ILE A 8 20.74 -17.61 -24.44
N ILE A 9 21.68 -18.38 -23.84
CA ILE A 9 21.71 -18.61 -22.39
C ILE A 9 21.92 -17.31 -21.63
N VAL A 10 22.83 -16.45 -22.07
CA VAL A 10 23.06 -15.13 -21.45
C VAL A 10 21.80 -14.26 -21.57
N LEU A 11 21.16 -14.23 -22.74
CA LEU A 11 19.93 -13.48 -22.95
C LEU A 11 18.79 -13.98 -22.06
N LEU A 12 18.68 -15.30 -21.88
CA LEU A 12 17.70 -15.94 -21.00
C LEU A 12 17.94 -15.58 -19.53
N PHE A 13 19.20 -15.57 -19.09
CA PHE A 13 19.56 -15.15 -17.74
C PHE A 13 19.24 -13.67 -17.50
N VAL A 14 19.54 -12.79 -18.47
CA VAL A 14 19.19 -11.36 -18.38
C VAL A 14 17.67 -11.16 -18.33
N LEU A 15 16.90 -11.92 -19.12
CA LEU A 15 15.43 -11.89 -19.10
C LEU A 15 14.87 -12.39 -17.77
N ILE A 16 15.40 -13.48 -17.21
CA ILE A 16 14.95 -14.01 -15.91
C ILE A 16 15.29 -13.04 -14.78
N ILE A 17 16.49 -12.45 -14.77
CA ILE A 17 16.89 -11.48 -13.75
C ILE A 17 16.07 -10.19 -13.88
N GLY A 18 15.86 -9.71 -15.11
CA GLY A 18 15.01 -8.55 -15.39
C GLY A 18 13.55 -8.78 -14.99
N ALA A 19 12.98 -9.93 -15.34
CA ALA A 19 11.63 -10.32 -14.94
C ALA A 19 11.52 -10.54 -13.43
N GLY A 20 12.55 -11.10 -12.79
CA GLY A 20 12.64 -11.29 -11.34
C GLY A 20 12.70 -9.96 -10.59
N GLY A 21 13.54 -9.02 -11.02
CA GLY A 21 13.60 -7.67 -10.45
C GLY A 21 12.32 -6.87 -10.67
N PHE A 22 11.63 -7.10 -11.79
CA PHE A 22 10.36 -6.46 -12.10
C PHE A 22 9.19 -7.07 -11.30
N ALA A 23 9.12 -8.39 -11.17
CA ALA A 23 7.98 -9.08 -10.54
C ALA A 23 8.14 -9.27 -9.02
N ALA A 24 9.36 -9.30 -8.48
CA ALA A 24 9.58 -9.52 -7.05
C ALA A 24 8.86 -8.49 -6.16
N PRO A 25 8.89 -7.17 -6.44
CA PRO A 25 8.12 -6.20 -5.64
C PRO A 25 6.63 -6.53 -5.58
N PHE A 26 6.06 -7.06 -6.67
CA PHE A 26 4.63 -7.39 -6.76
C PHE A 26 4.26 -8.64 -5.95
N LEU A 27 5.19 -9.58 -5.77
CA LEU A 27 4.94 -10.81 -5.02
C LEU A 27 5.13 -10.63 -3.50
N PHE A 28 6.02 -9.72 -3.07
CA PHE A 28 6.36 -9.54 -1.65
C PHE A 28 5.65 -8.38 -0.96
N ILE A 29 5.13 -7.41 -1.71
CA ILE A 29 4.40 -6.25 -1.16
C ILE A 29 2.90 -6.57 -1.19
N GLN A 30 2.44 -7.37 -0.23
CA GLN A 30 1.02 -7.53 0.03
C GLN A 30 0.47 -6.25 0.68
N GLU A 31 -0.63 -5.70 0.15
CA GLU A 31 -1.20 -4.45 0.66
C GLU A 31 -1.76 -4.58 2.08
N LYS A 32 -2.19 -5.79 2.47
CA LYS A 32 -2.86 -6.08 3.75
C LYS A 32 -2.05 -7.08 4.58
N LEU A 33 -2.06 -6.91 5.91
CA LEU A 33 -1.45 -7.85 6.85
C LEU A 33 -2.22 -9.20 6.87
N PRO A 34 -1.54 -10.35 7.02
CA PRO A 34 -2.22 -11.62 7.24
C PRO A 34 -2.89 -11.65 8.62
N GLY A 35 -4.05 -12.30 8.73
CA GLY A 35 -4.73 -12.51 10.01
C GLY A 35 -5.56 -11.34 10.54
N LEU A 36 -5.82 -10.30 9.75
CA LEU A 36 -6.66 -9.17 10.16
C LEU A 36 -8.12 -9.58 10.42
N SER A 37 -8.70 -9.04 11.49
CA SER A 37 -10.13 -9.13 11.76
C SER A 37 -10.96 -8.38 10.70
N SER A 38 -12.27 -8.65 10.64
CA SER A 38 -13.15 -7.96 9.68
C SER A 38 -13.14 -6.44 9.87
N GLU A 39 -13.03 -5.96 11.11
CA GLU A 39 -12.92 -4.53 11.41
C GLU A 39 -11.59 -3.96 10.91
N GLU A 40 -10.47 -4.60 11.27
CA GLU A 40 -9.14 -4.14 10.86
C GLU A 40 -8.94 -4.18 9.33
N LYS A 41 -9.63 -5.07 8.61
CA LYS A 41 -9.64 -5.06 7.14
C LYS A 41 -10.27 -3.80 6.58
N VAL A 42 -11.37 -3.34 7.15
CA VAL A 42 -12.06 -2.09 6.75
C VAL A 42 -11.18 -0.89 7.08
N VAL A 43 -10.57 -0.89 8.27
CA VAL A 43 -9.66 0.19 8.69
C VAL A 43 -8.40 0.25 7.82
N ALA A 44 -7.82 -0.90 7.49
CA ALA A 44 -6.68 -0.99 6.58
C ALA A 44 -7.00 -0.43 5.19
N GLU A 45 -8.18 -0.76 4.66
CA GLU A 45 -8.65 -0.24 3.38
C GLU A 45 -8.85 1.27 3.39
N TYR A 46 -9.47 1.78 4.45
CA TYR A 46 -9.62 3.21 4.68
C TYR A 46 -8.26 3.92 4.71
N ALA A 47 -7.32 3.39 5.48
CA ALA A 47 -5.99 3.98 5.60
C ALA A 47 -5.25 4.04 4.26
N VAL A 48 -5.29 2.97 3.46
CA VAL A 48 -4.68 2.94 2.12
C VAL A 48 -5.32 3.96 1.19
N LEU A 49 -6.65 4.08 1.20
CA LEU A 49 -7.37 5.05 0.37
C LEU A 49 -7.04 6.49 0.76
N GLN A 50 -7.00 6.79 2.05
CA GLN A 50 -6.61 8.10 2.58
C GLN A 50 -5.19 8.48 2.14
N VAL A 51 -4.25 7.54 2.23
CA VAL A 51 -2.88 7.76 1.77
C VAL A 51 -2.82 7.95 0.25
N ARG A 52 -3.58 7.18 -0.54
CA ARG A 52 -3.66 7.36 -2.00
C ARG A 52 -4.19 8.74 -2.38
N GLN A 53 -5.19 9.25 -1.67
CA GLN A 53 -5.73 10.60 -1.89
C GLN A 53 -4.71 11.69 -1.53
N LEU A 54 -3.89 11.47 -0.50
CA LEU A 54 -2.81 12.37 -0.11
C LEU A 54 -1.68 12.39 -1.15
N ILE A 55 -1.35 11.25 -1.74
CA ILE A 55 -0.40 11.15 -2.87
C ILE A 55 -1.13 11.49 -4.18
N GLY A 56 -1.44 12.78 -4.35
CA GLY A 56 -2.11 13.29 -5.55
C GLY A 56 -1.46 14.55 -6.17
N GLY A 57 -0.47 15.14 -5.49
CA GLY A 57 0.24 16.33 -5.98
C GLY A 57 1.55 15.99 -6.68
N SER A 58 1.83 16.64 -7.82
CA SER A 58 3.11 16.52 -8.57
C SER A 58 3.34 15.16 -9.26
N LEU A 59 4.60 14.74 -9.40
CA LEU A 59 5.05 13.47 -9.98
C LEU A 59 5.05 12.32 -8.95
N GLU A 60 4.66 12.56 -7.69
CA GLU A 60 4.63 11.50 -6.67
C GLU A 60 3.79 10.28 -7.06
N PRO A 61 2.64 10.40 -7.76
CA PRO A 61 1.89 9.24 -8.26
C PRO A 61 2.67 8.39 -9.29
N LEU A 62 3.65 8.98 -9.98
CA LEU A 62 4.54 8.26 -10.90
C LEU A 62 5.70 7.58 -10.17
N VAL A 63 5.89 7.88 -8.88
CA VAL A 63 6.97 7.31 -8.07
C VAL A 63 6.41 6.31 -7.07
N ALA A 64 5.36 6.63 -6.33
CA ALA A 64 4.70 5.77 -5.35
C ALA A 64 3.60 4.92 -6.01
N PHE A 65 3.87 3.62 -6.16
CA PHE A 65 3.02 2.68 -6.90
C PHE A 65 2.27 1.68 -6.02
N ARG A 66 2.76 1.43 -4.82
CA ARG A 66 2.23 0.37 -3.93
C ARG A 66 2.14 0.87 -2.50
N PHE A 67 1.14 0.38 -1.78
CA PHE A 67 0.88 0.73 -0.39
C PHE A 67 0.76 -0.53 0.41
N LYS A 68 1.45 -0.61 1.55
CA LYS A 68 1.37 -1.75 2.45
C LYS A 68 1.07 -1.26 3.84
N VAL A 69 0.02 -1.81 4.43
CA VAL A 69 -0.21 -1.66 5.86
C VAL A 69 0.84 -2.48 6.60
N THR A 70 1.67 -1.83 7.39
CA THR A 70 2.76 -2.46 8.15
C THR A 70 2.41 -2.66 9.61
N ASN A 71 1.53 -1.83 10.16
CA ASN A 71 1.06 -1.95 11.54
C ASN A 71 -0.37 -1.41 11.69
N ILE A 72 -1.14 -2.01 12.60
CA ILE A 72 -2.47 -1.55 13.03
C ILE A 72 -2.49 -1.63 14.55
N THR A 73 -2.61 -0.48 15.21
CA THR A 73 -2.66 -0.38 16.66
C THR A 73 -4.02 0.15 17.10
N ARG A 74 -4.66 -0.53 18.05
CA ARG A 74 -5.92 -0.07 18.66
C ARG A 74 -5.64 1.03 19.66
N LYS A 75 -6.46 2.08 19.62
CA LYS A 75 -6.45 3.21 20.53
C LYS A 75 -7.81 3.37 21.22
N PRO A 76 -7.85 3.88 22.45
CA PRO A 76 -9.10 4.21 23.11
C PRO A 76 -9.84 5.35 22.38
N GLY A 77 -11.17 5.29 22.39
CA GLY A 77 -12.07 6.29 21.77
C GLY A 77 -12.88 5.72 20.60
N GLU A 78 -14.07 6.27 20.32
CA GLU A 78 -14.83 5.88 19.12
C GLU A 78 -14.24 6.56 17.88
N SER A 79 -14.34 5.90 16.72
CA SER A 79 -13.96 6.53 15.45
C SER A 79 -14.99 6.28 14.35
N LEU A 80 -15.05 7.21 13.40
CA LEU A 80 -15.96 7.18 12.26
C LEU A 80 -15.11 7.24 10.99
N ILE A 81 -15.28 6.26 10.11
CA ILE A 81 -14.56 6.20 8.83
C ILE A 81 -15.53 6.09 7.66
N TYR A 82 -15.08 6.60 6.52
CA TYR A 82 -15.86 6.72 5.29
C TYR A 82 -15.13 6.02 4.16
N LEU A 83 -15.80 5.07 3.54
CA LEU A 83 -15.27 4.33 2.39
C LEU A 83 -16.16 4.55 1.17
N PRO A 84 -15.59 4.71 -0.04
CA PRO A 84 -16.38 4.63 -1.24
C PRO A 84 -17.02 3.23 -1.36
N PRO A 85 -18.18 3.15 -2.01
CA PRO A 85 -18.92 1.92 -2.30
C PRO A 85 -18.23 1.15 -3.43
N ASP A 86 -18.38 -0.17 -3.42
CA ASP A 86 -17.74 -1.02 -4.43
C ASP A 86 -18.45 -0.94 -5.80
N GLU A 87 -19.75 -0.62 -5.83
CA GLU A 87 -20.60 -0.82 -7.01
C GLU A 87 -21.40 0.41 -7.48
N THR A 88 -21.65 1.40 -6.62
CA THR A 88 -22.51 2.55 -6.95
C THR A 88 -21.74 3.88 -6.91
N PRO A 89 -21.50 4.56 -8.04
CA PRO A 89 -20.86 5.87 -8.02
C PRO A 89 -21.70 6.86 -7.19
N GLY A 90 -21.10 7.46 -6.15
CA GLY A 90 -21.71 8.54 -5.37
C GLY A 90 -22.39 8.15 -4.04
N SER A 91 -22.52 6.86 -3.71
CA SER A 91 -22.85 6.47 -2.32
C SER A 91 -21.58 6.46 -1.46
N VAL A 92 -21.70 6.43 -0.12
CA VAL A 92 -20.56 6.33 0.83
C VAL A 92 -20.94 5.30 1.89
N ARG A 93 -20.03 4.39 2.22
CA ARG A 93 -20.17 3.43 3.32
C ARG A 93 -19.66 4.07 4.60
N PHE A 94 -20.50 4.05 5.63
CA PHE A 94 -20.21 4.60 6.95
C PHE A 94 -19.92 3.47 7.92
N TYR A 95 -18.80 3.56 8.63
CA TYR A 95 -18.47 2.61 9.70
C TYR A 95 -18.26 3.36 11.00
N LYS A 96 -19.07 3.00 12.02
CA LYS A 96 -18.86 3.44 13.40
C LYS A 96 -18.07 2.37 14.13
N LEU A 97 -16.83 2.69 14.48
CA LEU A 97 -15.90 1.79 15.14
C LEU A 97 -15.93 2.03 16.66
N LYS A 98 -15.92 0.94 17.42
CA LYS A 98 -15.95 0.99 18.90
C LYS A 98 -14.61 1.46 19.49
N CYS A 99 -13.55 1.38 18.72
CA CYS A 99 -12.22 1.87 19.08
C CYS A 99 -11.64 2.72 17.94
N ALA A 100 -10.65 3.54 18.27
CA ALA A 100 -9.85 4.26 17.31
C ALA A 100 -8.67 3.38 16.89
N TYR A 101 -8.10 3.69 15.74
CA TYR A 101 -6.97 2.95 15.20
C TYR A 101 -5.90 3.91 14.73
N GLU A 102 -4.66 3.52 14.96
CA GLU A 102 -3.51 4.09 14.30
C GLU A 102 -2.93 3.05 13.34
N ILE A 103 -2.82 3.44 12.08
CA ILE A 103 -2.43 2.56 10.98
C ILE A 103 -1.18 3.13 10.34
N THR A 104 -0.14 2.31 10.28
CA THR A 104 1.09 2.64 9.55
C THR A 104 1.00 2.08 8.15
N VAL A 105 1.17 2.94 7.16
CA VAL A 105 1.13 2.61 5.74
C VAL A 105 2.46 3.03 5.11
N ASP A 106 3.17 2.05 4.56
CA ASP A 106 4.39 2.29 3.79
C ASP A 106 4.02 2.40 2.31
N ALA A 107 4.48 3.48 1.66
CA ALA A 107 4.41 3.63 0.21
C ALA A 107 5.72 3.15 -0.42
N TYR A 108 5.62 2.38 -1.50
CA TYR A 108 6.75 1.81 -2.22
C TYR A 108 6.77 2.29 -3.66
N THR A 109 7.98 2.43 -4.17
CA THR A 109 8.22 2.70 -5.59
C THR A 109 7.92 1.50 -6.46
N PHE A 110 7.89 1.73 -7.77
CA PHE A 110 7.79 0.67 -8.77
C PHE A 110 8.80 -0.47 -8.56
N PHE A 111 10.01 -0.14 -8.12
CA PHE A 111 11.09 -1.09 -7.88
C PHE A 111 11.05 -1.74 -6.48
N GLY A 112 9.99 -1.51 -5.70
CA GLY A 112 9.84 -2.06 -4.36
C GLY A 112 10.70 -1.38 -3.29
N ILE A 113 11.31 -0.23 -3.60
CA ILE A 113 12.03 0.59 -2.62
C ILE A 113 11.01 1.41 -1.84
N ARG A 114 11.09 1.41 -0.50
CA ARG A 114 10.21 2.22 0.35
C ARG A 114 10.44 3.70 0.01
N TYR A 115 9.37 4.39 -0.41
CA TYR A 115 9.39 5.81 -0.77
C TYR A 115 9.13 6.69 0.46
N SER A 116 8.09 6.36 1.22
CA SER A 116 7.62 7.17 2.35
C SER A 116 6.77 6.33 3.30
N GLN A 117 6.61 6.81 4.52
CA GLN A 117 5.75 6.22 5.52
C GLN A 117 4.68 7.22 5.97
N PHE A 118 3.48 6.71 6.19
CA PHE A 118 2.31 7.46 6.60
C PHE A 118 1.70 6.84 7.85
N ILE A 119 1.21 7.70 8.74
CA ILE A 119 0.45 7.32 9.91
C ILE A 119 -0.95 7.90 9.75
N VAL A 120 -1.95 7.02 9.71
CA VAL A 120 -3.37 7.37 9.67
C VAL A 120 -3.96 7.13 11.06
N ASP A 121 -4.51 8.16 11.70
CA ASP A 121 -5.19 8.06 12.99
C ASP A 121 -6.70 8.29 12.77
N THR A 122 -7.50 7.24 12.99
CA THR A 122 -8.95 7.30 12.78
C THR A 122 -9.69 8.04 13.89
N GLY A 123 -9.12 8.12 15.10
CA GLY A 123 -9.73 8.84 16.22
C GLY A 123 -9.63 10.35 16.05
N LYS A 124 -8.49 10.82 15.52
CA LYS A 124 -8.26 12.24 15.22
C LYS A 124 -8.68 12.65 13.80
N GLY A 125 -8.95 11.68 12.93
CA GLY A 125 -9.20 11.94 11.50
C GLY A 125 -7.99 12.57 10.80
N SER A 126 -6.77 12.23 11.25
CA SER A 126 -5.54 12.86 10.77
C SER A 126 -4.66 11.88 10.02
N ILE A 127 -3.96 12.37 9.00
CA ILE A 127 -2.93 11.64 8.27
C ILE A 127 -1.65 12.46 8.37
N SER A 128 -0.55 11.82 8.74
CA SER A 128 0.76 12.44 8.78
C SER A 128 1.75 11.62 7.97
N ARG A 129 2.65 12.31 7.26
CA ARG A 129 3.79 11.69 6.59
C ARG A 129 4.98 11.79 7.54
N THR A 130 5.55 10.65 7.92
CA THR A 130 6.65 10.60 8.90
C THR A 130 8.01 10.84 8.24
N ASP A 131 8.23 10.34 7.02
CA ASP A 131 9.53 10.43 6.34
C ASP A 131 9.38 10.76 4.84
N LYS A 132 10.24 11.65 4.31
CA LYS A 132 10.62 11.69 2.89
C LYS A 132 12.06 11.22 2.80
N LEU A 133 12.31 10.11 2.11
CA LEU A 133 13.66 9.72 1.68
C LEU A 133 14.15 10.65 0.57
#